data_AF-A0A1D1UXM2-F1
#
_entry.id   AF-A0A1D1UXM2-F1
#
_cell.length_a   1.000
_cell.length_b   1.000
_cell.length_c   1.000
_cell.angle_alpha   90.00
_cell.angle_beta   90.00
_cell.angle_gamma   90.00
#
_symmetry.space_group_name_H-M   'P 1'
#
loop_
_entity.id
_entity.type
_entity.pdbx_description
1 polymer ?
#
loop_
_entity_poly.entity_id
_entity_poly.type
_entity_poly.pdbx_seq_one_letter_code
_entity_poly.pdbx_strand_id
1 'polypeptide(L)'
;MSSKAHSTYSVEEAKRHAIALERWEGSIRSYAKAVGISESILRLWKSGKLPENSNNSAKQIMHPEIDVEVYSKYEERLAQLKPTRDFDLQRMALAAAVKLGITGFRASKGWVEKFRKRRGIVLTVTAKIGRNFA
;
A
#
# COMPACT_ATOMS: atom_id res chain seq x y z
N MET A 1 27.25 -4.06 13.61
CA MET A 1 25.86 -3.56 13.74
C MET A 1 25.31 -3.35 12.34
N SER A 2 24.25 -4.07 11.96
CA SER A 2 23.63 -3.89 10.63
C SER A 2 22.79 -2.61 10.65
N SER A 3 23.15 -1.60 9.85
CA SER A 3 22.41 -0.34 9.77
C SER A 3 21.13 -0.54 8.95
N LYS A 4 19.99 -0.07 9.47
CA LYS A 4 18.71 -0.09 8.75
C LYS A 4 18.80 0.73 7.45
N ALA A 5 18.02 0.35 6.45
CA ALA A 5 17.96 1.08 5.18
C ALA A 5 17.25 2.44 5.36
N HIS A 6 17.61 3.42 4.53
CA HIS A 6 17.03 4.78 4.55
C HIS A 6 15.49 4.77 4.44
N SER A 7 14.92 3.85 3.66
CA SER A 7 13.48 3.67 3.43
C SER A 7 12.71 3.09 4.62
N THR A 8 13.38 2.62 5.67
CA THR A 8 12.73 2.00 6.83
C THR A 8 12.29 3.03 7.87
N TYR A 9 12.83 4.25 7.80
CA TYR A 9 12.56 5.33 8.74
C TYR A 9 11.33 6.13 8.31
N SER A 10 10.51 6.55 9.27
CA SER A 10 9.40 7.46 8.98
C SER A 10 9.91 8.89 8.69
N VAL A 11 9.09 9.69 8.00
CA VAL A 11 9.42 11.10 7.72
C VAL A 11 9.56 11.89 9.04
N GLU A 12 8.71 11.61 10.02
CA GLU A 12 8.74 12.25 11.34
C GLU A 12 10.01 11.87 12.11
N GLU A 13 10.40 10.60 12.08
CA GLU A 13 11.64 10.11 12.70
C GLU A 13 12.86 10.80 12.08
N ALA A 14 12.92 10.85 10.75
CA ALA A 14 13.98 11.55 10.03
C ALA A 14 14.06 13.04 10.38
N LYS A 15 12.92 13.73 10.47
CA LYS A 15 12.86 15.15 10.88
C LYS A 15 13.35 15.36 12.31
N ARG A 16 12.97 14.51 13.26
CA ARG A 16 13.45 14.59 14.65
C ARG A 16 14.96 14.47 14.72
N HIS A 17 15.54 13.52 14.00
CA HIS A 17 16.98 13.33 13.97
C HIS A 17 17.72 14.46 13.25
N ALA A 18 17.15 15.04 12.18
CA ALA A 18 17.71 16.21 11.53
C ALA A 18 17.79 17.41 12.49
N ILE A 19 16.72 17.71 13.23
CA ILE A 19 16.69 18.79 14.23
C ILE A 19 17.66 18.50 15.39
N ALA A 20 17.67 17.26 15.89
CA ALA A 20 18.56 16.88 16.98
C ALA A 20 20.04 16.93 16.56
N LEU A 21 20.36 16.66 15.29
CA LEU A 21 21.71 16.79 14.75
C LEU A 21 22.16 18.26 14.66
N GLU A 22 21.26 19.20 14.39
CA GLU A 22 21.57 20.65 14.40
C GLU A 22 21.91 21.16 15.80
N ARG A 23 21.31 20.57 16.84
CA ARG A 23 21.55 20.91 18.25
C ARG A 23 22.71 20.14 18.87
N TRP A 24 23.33 19.25 18.12
CA TRP A 24 24.39 18.39 18.62
C TRP A 24 25.75 19.10 18.52
N GLU A 25 26.44 19.23 19.65
CA GLU A 25 27.73 19.92 19.74
C GLU A 25 28.91 19.11 19.16
N GLY A 26 28.70 17.83 18.87
CA GLY A 26 29.73 16.93 18.34
C GLY A 26 29.69 16.73 16.82
N SER A 27 30.53 15.81 16.34
CA SER A 27 30.53 15.44 14.92
C SER A 27 29.29 14.61 14.52
N ILE A 28 28.93 14.64 13.23
CA ILE A 28 27.87 13.78 12.68
C ILE A 28 28.17 12.30 12.96
N ARG A 29 29.44 11.90 12.92
CA ARG A 29 29.90 10.55 13.24
C ARG A 29 29.61 10.16 14.69
N SER A 30 29.83 11.07 15.65
CA SER A 30 29.56 10.78 17.05
C SER A 30 28.06 10.67 17.32
N TYR A 31 27.25 11.52 16.67
CA TYR A 31 25.80 11.42 16.71
C TYR A 31 25.31 10.09 16.10
N ALA A 32 25.81 9.71 14.92
CA ALA A 32 25.51 8.45 14.23
C ALA A 32 25.73 7.23 15.15
N LYS A 33 26.85 7.21 15.88
CA LYS A 33 27.16 6.15 16.84
C LYS A 33 26.20 6.15 18.03
N ALA A 34 25.80 7.32 18.53
CA ALA A 34 24.89 7.45 19.66
C ALA A 34 23.45 6.99 19.33
N VAL A 35 22.96 7.32 18.13
CA VAL A 35 21.58 6.97 17.73
C VAL A 35 21.47 5.66 16.93
N GLY A 36 22.60 5.02 16.59
CA GLY A 36 22.62 3.78 15.82
C GLY A 36 22.13 3.94 14.37
N ILE A 37 22.27 5.14 13.80
CA ILE A 37 21.90 5.46 12.41
C ILE A 37 23.18 5.69 11.62
N SER A 38 23.24 5.23 10.37
CA SER A 38 24.44 5.45 9.56
C SER A 38 24.68 6.93 9.27
N GLU A 39 25.95 7.31 9.22
CA GLU A 39 26.35 8.70 8.92
C GLU A 39 25.80 9.16 7.55
N SER A 40 25.73 8.25 6.58
CA SER A 40 25.19 8.53 5.24
C SER A 40 23.72 8.92 5.28
N ILE A 41 22.89 8.24 6.08
CA ILE A 41 21.46 8.55 6.23
C ILE A 41 21.27 9.93 6.88
N LEU A 42 22.06 10.23 7.91
CA LEU A 42 21.99 11.53 8.58
C LEU A 42 22.40 12.68 7.67
N ARG A 43 23.42 12.49 6.81
CA ARG A 43 23.80 13.47 5.78
C ARG A 43 22.68 13.69 4.76
N LEU A 44 21.99 12.63 4.34
CA LEU A 44 20.83 12.74 3.45
C LEU A 44 19.72 13.57 4.10
N TRP A 45 19.35 13.27 5.34
CA TRP A 45 18.29 14.01 6.05
C TRP A 45 18.67 15.48 6.28
N LYS A 46 19.92 15.76 6.65
CA LYS A 46 20.44 17.13 6.75
C LYS A 46 20.36 17.89 5.43
N SER A 47 20.56 17.20 4.29
CA SER A 47 20.40 17.79 2.96
C SER A 47 18.95 17.92 2.48
N GLY A 48 17.96 17.60 3.33
CA GLY A 48 16.53 17.62 2.98
C GLY A 48 16.04 16.38 2.23
N LYS A 49 16.91 15.39 1.97
CA LYS A 49 16.55 14.10 1.36
C LYS A 49 15.96 13.17 2.41
N LEU A 50 14.74 13.50 2.83
CA LEU A 50 13.96 12.70 3.78
C LEU A 50 13.58 11.36 3.15
N PRO A 51 13.29 10.33 3.97
CA PRO A 51 12.76 9.08 3.48
C PRO A 51 11.49 9.40 2.68
N GLU A 52 11.44 8.97 1.42
CA GLU A 52 10.15 8.77 0.81
C GLU A 52 9.50 7.65 1.62
N ASN A 53 8.33 7.90 2.20
CA ASN A 53 7.56 6.87 2.89
C ASN A 53 6.96 5.92 1.84
N SER A 54 7.82 5.37 0.97
CA SER A 54 7.52 4.41 -0.07
C SER A 54 7.44 3.00 0.53
N ASN A 55 6.94 2.88 1.77
CA ASN A 55 6.23 1.65 2.15
C ASN A 55 5.06 1.41 1.20
N ASN A 56 4.58 2.47 0.54
CA ASN A 56 4.02 2.36 -0.80
C ASN A 56 5.16 2.41 -1.80
N SER A 57 5.82 1.27 -2.08
CA SER A 57 6.14 1.04 -3.49
C SER A 57 4.81 1.31 -4.17
N ALA A 58 4.68 2.36 -4.96
CA ALA A 58 3.53 2.55 -5.83
C ALA A 58 3.59 1.34 -6.77
N LYS A 59 3.10 0.21 -6.26
CA LYS A 59 3.34 -1.11 -6.81
C LYS A 59 2.51 -1.04 -8.05
N GLN A 60 3.21 -0.81 -9.17
CA GLN A 60 2.63 -0.48 -10.44
C GLN A 60 1.39 -1.33 -10.60
N ILE A 61 0.23 -0.69 -10.68
CA ILE A 61 -1.03 -1.41 -10.75
C ILE A 61 -0.90 -2.24 -12.02
N MET A 62 -0.76 -3.55 -11.88
CA MET A 62 -0.72 -4.44 -13.03
C MET A 62 -2.13 -4.43 -13.61
N HIS A 63 -2.23 -3.90 -14.83
CA HIS A 63 -3.46 -3.71 -15.60
C HIS A 63 -4.46 -2.71 -15.01
N PRO A 64 -4.15 -1.39 -15.03
CA PRO A 64 -5.10 -0.35 -14.62
C PRO A 64 -6.40 -0.39 -15.44
N GLU A 65 -6.33 -0.80 -16.71
CA GLU A 65 -7.48 -0.98 -17.60
C GLU A 65 -8.51 -2.00 -17.08
N ILE A 66 -8.05 -3.10 -16.47
CA ILE A 66 -8.93 -4.10 -15.84
C ILE A 66 -9.58 -3.49 -14.60
N ASP A 67 -8.84 -2.70 -13.82
CA ASP A 67 -9.35 -2.04 -12.61
C ASP A 67 -10.53 -1.11 -12.95
N VAL A 68 -10.42 -0.32 -14.02
CA VAL A 68 -11.49 0.57 -14.50
C VAL A 68 -12.74 -0.21 -14.93
N GLU A 69 -12.59 -1.23 -15.78
CA GLU A 69 -13.72 -2.03 -16.29
C GLU A 69 -14.44 -2.78 -15.15
N VAL A 70 -13.69 -3.33 -14.18
CA VAL A 70 -14.28 -4.03 -13.03
C VAL A 70 -15.02 -3.07 -12.12
N TYR A 71 -14.48 -1.87 -11.90
CA TYR A 71 -15.13 -0.87 -11.06
C TYR A 71 -16.45 -0.39 -11.68
N SER A 72 -16.48 -0.12 -12.99
CA SER A 72 -17.71 0.25 -13.70
C SER A 72 -18.82 -0.80 -13.51
N LYS A 73 -18.50 -2.09 -13.69
CA LYS A 73 -19.47 -3.17 -13.48
C LYS A 73 -19.90 -3.34 -12.03
N TYR A 74 -19.00 -3.03 -11.10
CA TYR A 74 -19.33 -3.04 -9.68
C TYR A 74 -20.34 -1.94 -9.34
N GLU A 75 -20.17 -0.72 -9.86
CA GLU A 75 -21.14 0.37 -9.68
C GLU A 75 -22.53 0.03 -10.25
N GLU A 76 -22.59 -0.61 -11.43
CA GLU A 76 -23.85 -1.11 -11.99
C GLU A 76 -24.55 -2.11 -11.05
N ARG A 77 -23.80 -3.02 -10.43
CA ARG A 77 -24.35 -3.99 -9.47
C ARG A 77 -24.79 -3.33 -8.18
N LEU A 78 -24.06 -2.33 -7.71
CA LEU A 78 -24.46 -1.52 -6.55
C LEU A 78 -25.77 -0.78 -6.82
N ALA A 79 -25.92 -0.17 -8.00
CA ALA A 79 -27.16 0.49 -8.41
C ALA A 79 -28.36 -0.49 -8.45
N GLN A 80 -28.10 -1.76 -8.78
CA GLN A 80 -29.10 -2.84 -8.75
C GLN A 80 -29.30 -3.47 -7.36
N LEU A 81 -28.67 -2.93 -6.31
CA LEU A 81 -28.68 -3.47 -4.94
C LEU A 81 -28.27 -4.95 -4.86
N LYS A 82 -27.46 -5.42 -5.83
CA LYS A 82 -26.99 -6.80 -5.85
C LYS A 82 -25.81 -6.97 -4.90
N PRO A 83 -25.91 -7.85 -3.89
CA PRO A 83 -24.76 -8.16 -3.06
C PRO A 83 -23.65 -8.71 -3.94
N THR A 84 -22.45 -8.18 -3.73
CA THR A 84 -21.26 -8.54 -4.51
C THR A 84 -20.24 -9.12 -3.54
N ARG A 85 -19.76 -10.32 -3.86
CA ARG A 85 -18.72 -11.02 -3.09
C ARG A 85 -17.39 -10.94 -3.83
N ASP A 86 -16.31 -11.32 -3.16
CA ASP A 86 -14.98 -11.38 -3.79
C ASP A 86 -14.97 -12.26 -5.05
N PHE A 87 -15.74 -13.36 -5.06
CA PHE A 87 -15.90 -14.23 -6.24
C PHE A 87 -16.51 -13.50 -7.44
N ASP A 88 -17.48 -12.61 -7.22
CA ASP A 88 -18.08 -11.82 -8.29
C ASP A 88 -17.05 -10.84 -8.88
N LEU A 89 -16.24 -10.20 -8.03
CA LEU A 89 -15.14 -9.32 -8.45
C LEU A 89 -14.12 -10.09 -9.30
N GLN A 90 -13.77 -11.32 -8.92
CA GLN A 90 -12.88 -12.18 -9.71
C GLN A 90 -13.46 -12.47 -11.09
N ARG A 91 -14.73 -12.86 -11.16
CA ARG A 91 -15.41 -13.16 -12.42
C ARG A 91 -15.47 -11.94 -13.34
N MET A 92 -15.77 -10.77 -12.78
CA MET A 92 -15.76 -9.50 -13.54
C MET A 92 -14.35 -9.17 -14.05
N ALA A 93 -13.31 -9.39 -13.25
CA ALA A 93 -11.94 -9.13 -13.63
C ALA A 93 -11.43 -10.07 -14.72
N LEU A 94 -11.79 -11.35 -14.67
CA LEU A 94 -11.48 -12.30 -15.75
C LEU A 94 -12.22 -11.95 -17.04
N ALA A 95 -13.50 -11.58 -16.95
CA ALA A 95 -14.26 -11.13 -18.11
C ALA A 95 -13.68 -9.85 -18.74
N ALA A 96 -13.22 -8.91 -17.90
CA ALA A 96 -12.52 -7.71 -18.34
C ALA A 96 -11.19 -8.04 -19.04
N ALA A 97 -10.39 -8.95 -18.49
CA ALA A 97 -9.15 -9.39 -19.11
C ALA A 97 -9.37 -10.00 -20.50
N VAL A 98 -10.38 -10.86 -20.65
CA VAL A 98 -10.76 -11.45 -21.95
C VAL A 98 -11.19 -10.36 -22.94
N LYS A 99 -12.05 -9.42 -22.52
CA LYS A 99 -12.52 -8.30 -23.35
C LYS A 99 -11.36 -7.42 -23.84
N LEU A 100 -10.36 -7.21 -22.99
CA LEU A 100 -9.19 -6.37 -23.27
C LEU A 100 -8.03 -7.12 -23.95
N GLY A 101 -8.17 -8.43 -24.21
CA GLY A 101 -7.12 -9.25 -24.83
C GLY A 101 -5.90 -9.48 -23.92
N ILE A 102 -6.03 -9.31 -22.61
CA ILE A 102 -4.94 -9.45 -21.64
C ILE A 102 -4.79 -10.92 -21.27
N THR A 103 -3.69 -11.53 -21.70
CA THR A 103 -3.37 -12.93 -21.41
C THR A 103 -2.61 -13.05 -20.08
N GLY A 104 -2.74 -14.19 -19.40
CA GLY A 104 -2.02 -14.49 -18.15
C GLY A 104 -2.56 -13.82 -16.88
N PHE A 105 -3.59 -12.96 -16.98
CA PHE A 105 -4.25 -12.39 -15.80
C PHE A 105 -5.09 -13.44 -15.06
N ARG A 106 -4.85 -13.61 -13.75
CA ARG A 106 -5.48 -14.68 -12.93
C ARG A 106 -6.50 -14.21 -11.90
N ALA A 107 -6.79 -12.91 -11.81
CA ALA A 107 -7.71 -12.33 -10.82
C ALA A 107 -7.51 -12.90 -9.39
N SER A 108 -6.25 -13.03 -8.94
CA SER A 108 -5.93 -13.73 -7.69
C SER A 108 -6.58 -13.08 -6.47
N LYS A 109 -6.73 -13.83 -5.36
CA LYS A 109 -7.26 -13.28 -4.09
C LYS A 109 -6.49 -12.03 -3.65
N GLY A 110 -5.16 -12.04 -3.78
CA GLY A 110 -4.32 -10.88 -3.46
C GLY A 110 -4.50 -9.69 -4.41
N TRP A 111 -4.89 -9.93 -5.67
CA TRP A 111 -5.28 -8.84 -6.57
C TRP A 111 -6.61 -8.22 -6.14
N VAL A 112 -7.62 -9.05 -5.83
CA VAL A 112 -8.96 -8.59 -5.38
C VAL A 112 -8.87 -7.78 -4.09
N GLU A 113 -8.11 -8.26 -3.11
CA GLU A 113 -7.90 -7.54 -1.85
C GLU A 113 -7.31 -6.15 -2.10
N LYS A 114 -6.30 -6.05 -2.97
CA LYS A 114 -5.69 -4.76 -3.33
C LYS A 114 -6.65 -3.88 -4.13
N PHE A 115 -7.40 -4.45 -5.07
CA PHE A 115 -8.43 -3.73 -5.83
C PHE A 115 -9.44 -3.08 -4.88
N ARG A 116 -9.95 -3.84 -3.91
CA ARG A 116 -10.88 -3.33 -2.89
C ARG A 116 -10.26 -2.19 -2.08
N LYS A 117 -9.03 -2.35 -1.60
CA LYS A 117 -8.31 -1.30 -0.86
C LYS A 117 -8.12 -0.03 -1.72
N ARG A 118 -7.76 -0.17 -3.00
CA ARG A 118 -7.60 0.97 -3.92
C ARG A 118 -8.91 1.72 -4.18
N ARG A 119 -10.02 1.00 -4.29
CA ARG A 119 -11.35 1.55 -4.61
C ARG A 119 -12.23 1.86 -3.39
N GLY A 120 -11.71 1.68 -2.17
CA GLY A 120 -12.48 1.89 -0.94
C GLY A 120 -13.65 0.93 -0.76
N ILE A 121 -13.61 -0.25 -1.39
CA ILE A 121 -14.73 -1.20 -1.38
C ILE A 121 -14.72 -2.04 -0.10
N VAL A 122 -15.67 -1.76 0.78
CA VAL A 122 -15.96 -2.58 1.95
C VAL A 122 -17.09 -3.54 1.58
N LEU A 123 -16.73 -4.78 1.23
CA LEU A 123 -17.71 -5.84 1.16
C LEU A 123 -18.06 -6.25 2.59
N THR A 124 -19.24 -5.86 3.04
CA THR A 124 -19.83 -6.44 4.24
C THR A 124 -19.88 -7.94 4.04
N VAL A 125 -19.17 -8.69 4.89
CA VAL A 125 -19.49 -10.10 5.09
C VAL A 125 -20.96 -10.06 5.47
N THR A 126 -21.86 -10.53 4.59
CA THR A 126 -23.25 -10.80 4.98
C THR A 126 -23.13 -11.54 6.29
N ALA A 127 -23.49 -10.86 7.39
CA ALA A 127 -23.47 -11.43 8.71
C ALA A 127 -24.12 -12.81 8.58
N LYS A 128 -23.56 -13.82 9.23
CA LYS A 128 -24.23 -15.11 9.38
C LYS A 128 -25.55 -14.86 10.12
N ILE A 129 -26.58 -14.43 9.40
CA ILE A 129 -27.97 -14.48 9.84
C ILE A 129 -28.27 -15.97 9.90
N GLY A 130 -28.24 -16.54 11.11
CA GLY A 130 -28.60 -17.94 11.34
C GLY A 130 -27.56 -18.85 12.02
N ARG A 131 -26.66 -18.34 12.87
CA ARG A 131 -26.18 -19.18 13.98
C ARG A 131 -26.92 -18.77 15.25
N ASN A 132 -28.06 -19.42 15.47
CA ASN A 132 -28.66 -19.52 16.80
C ASN A 132 -27.59 -20.15 17.71
N PHE A 133 -27.11 -19.38 18.67
CA PHE A 133 -26.45 -19.96 19.83
C PHE A 133 -27.57 -20.57 20.66
N ALA A 134 -27.69 -21.90 20.58
CA ALA A 134 -28.43 -22.70 21.54
C ALA A 134 -27.69 -22.73 22.88
#